data_AF-A0A6P1D377-F1
#
_entry.id   AF-A0A6P1D377-F1
#
_cell.length_a   1.000
_cell.length_b   1.000
_cell.length_c   1.000
_cell.angle_alpha   90.00
_cell.angle_beta   90.00
_cell.angle_gamma   90.00
#
_symmetry.space_group_name_H-M   'P 1'
#
loop_
_entity.id
_entity.type
_entity.pdbx_description
1 polymer ?
#
loop_
_entity_poly.entity_id
_entity_poly.type
_entity_poly.pdbx_seq_one_letter_code
_entity_poly.pdbx_strand_id
1 'polypeptide(L)'
;TMVALGDELVPATDPALPWPGRLPEPAPAVLMMNRPQVRLESAGGVPVHVTDRGLFSATPTRLRWGGKHWELTAWAGPWPMDELWWASGSAPAARVQVELPGPHTL
;
A
#
# COMPACT_ATOMS: atom_id res chain seq x y z
N THR A 1 19.42 20.74 -26.78
CA THR A 1 19.89 21.60 -25.67
C THR A 1 19.57 20.92 -24.37
N MET A 2 20.51 20.82 -23.44
CA MET A 2 20.23 20.31 -22.09
C MET A 2 19.51 21.40 -21.28
N VAL A 3 18.55 21.01 -20.45
CA VAL A 3 17.81 21.91 -19.54
C VAL A 3 18.24 21.59 -18.11
N ALA A 4 18.43 22.61 -17.27
CA ALA A 4 18.88 22.40 -15.89
C ALA A 4 17.74 21.81 -15.05
N LEU A 5 18.10 20.92 -14.13
CA LEU A 5 17.15 20.37 -13.16
C LEU A 5 16.67 21.49 -12.23
N GLY A 6 15.38 21.79 -12.26
CA GLY A 6 14.75 22.87 -11.46
C GLY A 6 14.31 24.08 -12.27
N ASP A 7 14.66 24.15 -13.56
CA ASP A 7 14.01 25.10 -14.47
C ASP A 7 12.53 24.73 -14.59
N GLU A 8 11.66 25.71 -14.34
CA GLU A 8 10.22 25.51 -14.47
C GLU A 8 9.87 25.24 -15.93
N LEU A 9 9.26 24.08 -16.18
CA LEU A 9 8.80 23.71 -17.52
C LEU A 9 7.66 24.65 -17.91
N VAL A 10 7.96 25.66 -18.74
CA VAL A 10 6.93 26.47 -19.38
C VAL A 10 6.13 25.54 -20.30
N PRO A 11 4.80 25.39 -20.08
CA PRO A 11 3.98 24.54 -20.94
C PRO A 11 4.11 24.99 -22.40
N ALA A 12 4.46 24.07 -23.30
CA ALA A 12 4.61 24.37 -24.73
C ALA A 12 3.28 24.78 -25.40
N THR A 13 2.15 24.53 -24.74
CA THR A 13 0.80 24.80 -25.20
C THR A 13 -0.02 25.36 -24.04
N ASP A 14 -1.01 26.21 -24.35
CA ASP A 14 -1.93 26.78 -23.35
C ASP A 14 -2.60 25.67 -22.50
N PRO A 15 -2.31 25.62 -21.18
CA PRO A 15 -2.88 24.60 -20.30
C PRO A 15 -4.38 24.75 -20.10
N ALA A 16 -4.98 25.90 -20.48
CA ALA A 16 -6.43 26.14 -20.39
C ALA A 16 -7.23 25.48 -21.52
N LEU A 17 -6.59 24.98 -22.58
CA LEU A 17 -7.28 24.24 -23.63
C LEU A 17 -7.96 22.96 -23.07
N PRO A 18 -9.05 22.48 -23.69
CA PRO A 18 -9.69 21.23 -23.28
C PRO A 18 -8.81 20.04 -23.68
N TRP A 19 -8.14 19.43 -22.71
CA TRP A 19 -7.34 18.22 -22.93
C TRP A 19 -8.27 17.02 -23.07
N PRO A 20 -8.15 16.21 -24.13
CA PRO A 20 -8.77 14.90 -24.17
C PRO A 20 -8.24 14.07 -22.98
N GLY A 21 -9.12 13.69 -22.06
CA GLY A 21 -8.74 13.02 -20.81
C GLY A 21 -8.49 13.94 -19.61
N ARG A 22 -8.85 15.24 -19.69
CA ARG A 22 -8.85 16.14 -18.52
C ARG A 22 -9.73 15.53 -17.42
N LEU A 23 -9.10 15.22 -16.28
CA LEU A 23 -9.80 14.79 -15.09
C LEU A 23 -10.58 16.01 -14.53
N PRO A 24 -11.88 15.90 -14.26
CA PRO A 24 -12.64 17.01 -13.69
C PRO A 24 -12.13 17.32 -12.28
N GLU A 25 -12.27 18.58 -11.88
CA GLU A 25 -12.05 18.96 -10.48
C GLU A 25 -13.34 18.78 -9.65
N PRO A 26 -13.24 18.26 -8.42
CA PRO A 26 -12.06 17.65 -7.82
C PRO A 26 -11.74 16.29 -8.47
N ALA A 27 -10.46 15.92 -8.48
CA ALA A 27 -10.03 14.61 -8.97
C ALA A 27 -10.86 13.48 -8.30
N PRO A 28 -11.46 12.56 -9.06
CA PRO A 28 -12.15 11.41 -8.51
C PRO A 28 -11.26 10.65 -7.52
N ALA A 29 -11.71 10.55 -6.28
CA ALA A 29 -11.08 9.76 -5.24
C ALA A 29 -12.05 8.68 -4.77
N VAL A 30 -11.57 7.44 -4.65
CA VAL A 30 -12.32 6.37 -3.99
C VAL A 30 -11.93 6.38 -2.53
N LEU A 31 -12.82 6.90 -1.68
CA LEU A 31 -12.63 6.87 -0.23
C LEU A 31 -13.25 5.59 0.33
N MET A 32 -12.40 4.77 0.94
CA MET A 32 -12.85 3.55 1.60
C MET A 32 -13.45 3.90 2.98
N MET A 33 -14.77 4.09 3.03
CA MET A 33 -15.48 4.53 4.25
C MET A 33 -15.45 3.47 5.36
N ASN A 34 -15.53 2.20 4.97
CA ASN A 34 -15.33 1.07 5.88
C ASN A 34 -13.91 0.54 5.67
N ARG A 35 -13.10 0.49 6.73
CA ARG A 35 -11.74 -0.03 6.73
C ARG A 35 -11.73 -1.33 7.54
N PRO A 36 -12.10 -2.49 6.96
CA PRO A 36 -12.10 -3.74 7.70
C PRO A 36 -10.68 -4.07 8.15
N GLN A 37 -10.57 -4.66 9.34
CA GLN A 37 -9.28 -5.07 9.85
C GLN A 37 -8.63 -6.10 8.92
N VAL A 38 -7.35 -5.90 8.66
CA VAL A 38 -6.47 -6.84 7.94
C VAL A 38 -5.54 -7.47 8.97
N ARG A 39 -5.40 -8.79 8.96
CA ARG A 39 -4.49 -9.54 9.84
C ARG A 39 -3.77 -10.63 9.06
N LEU A 40 -2.49 -10.80 9.36
CA LEU A 40 -1.74 -12.00 8.99
C LEU A 40 -1.81 -13.00 10.14
N GLU A 41 -1.94 -14.28 9.81
CA GLU A 41 -1.94 -15.39 10.77
C GLU A 41 -0.88 -16.42 10.38
N SER A 42 -0.30 -17.08 11.39
CA SER A 42 0.57 -18.24 11.20
C SER A 42 -0.25 -19.50 10.94
N ALA A 43 0.44 -20.61 10.63
CA ALA A 43 -0.23 -21.91 10.41
C ALA A 43 -1.06 -22.37 11.62
N GLY A 44 -0.69 -21.96 12.83
CA GLY A 44 -1.43 -22.23 14.06
C GLY A 44 -2.61 -21.28 14.32
N GLY A 45 -2.91 -20.35 13.41
CA GLY A 45 -3.97 -19.35 13.58
C GLY A 45 -3.59 -18.18 14.51
N VAL A 46 -2.32 -18.06 14.88
CA VAL A 46 -1.85 -16.98 15.76
C VAL A 46 -1.60 -15.72 14.93
N PRO A 47 -2.09 -14.53 15.35
CA PRO A 47 -1.80 -13.28 14.66
C PRO A 47 -0.30 -13.00 14.57
N VAL A 48 0.15 -12.69 13.36
CA VAL A 48 1.53 -12.26 13.07
C VAL A 48 1.62 -10.75 13.24
N HIS A 49 2.61 -10.29 14.01
CA HIS A 49 2.94 -8.89 14.21
C HIS A 49 4.39 -8.62 13.83
N VAL A 50 4.77 -7.34 13.75
CA VAL A 50 6.16 -6.92 13.59
C VAL A 50 6.74 -6.66 14.97
N THR A 51 7.87 -7.31 15.25
CA THR A 51 8.61 -7.15 16.50
C THR A 51 9.43 -5.86 16.51
N ASP A 52 9.95 -5.45 17.66
CA ASP A 52 10.81 -4.27 17.80
C ASP A 52 12.09 -4.34 16.95
N ARG A 53 12.48 -5.55 16.49
CA ARG A 53 13.61 -5.76 15.59
C ARG A 53 13.24 -5.65 14.10
N GLY A 54 12.01 -5.26 13.78
CA GLY A 54 11.54 -5.14 12.40
C GLY A 54 11.35 -6.49 11.70
N LEU A 55 11.11 -7.58 12.45
CA LEU A 55 10.87 -8.93 11.91
C LEU A 55 9.46 -9.40 12.22
N PHE A 56 8.91 -10.31 11.40
CA PHE A 56 7.67 -10.99 11.74
C PHE A 56 7.83 -11.86 12.99
N SER A 57 6.81 -11.87 13.85
CA SER A 57 6.75 -12.70 15.05
C SER A 57 6.63 -14.20 14.76
N ALA A 58 6.12 -14.56 13.57
CA ALA A 58 6.01 -15.92 13.06
C ALA A 58 5.86 -15.88 11.52
N THR A 59 6.06 -17.02 10.86
CA THR A 59 5.86 -17.15 9.40
C THR A 59 4.39 -16.86 9.03
N PRO A 60 4.11 -15.82 8.21
CA PRO A 60 2.79 -15.59 7.67
C PRO A 60 2.37 -16.72 6.74
N THR A 61 1.18 -17.28 6.95
CA THR A 61 0.60 -18.31 6.06
C THR A 61 -0.80 -17.97 5.60
N ARG A 62 -1.52 -17.10 6.31
CA ARG A 62 -2.90 -16.73 5.95
C ARG A 62 -3.13 -15.23 6.08
N LEU A 63 -3.86 -14.65 5.13
CA LEU A 63 -4.42 -13.31 5.21
C LEU A 63 -5.88 -13.38 5.64
N ARG A 64 -6.29 -12.52 6.59
CA ARG A 64 -7.70 -12.23 6.88
C ARG A 64 -8.00 -10.78 6.60
N TRP A 65 -9.10 -10.53 5.91
CA TRP A 65 -9.60 -9.18 5.63
C TRP A 65 -11.11 -9.14 5.84
N GLY A 66 -11.53 -8.50 6.94
CA GLY A 66 -12.92 -8.57 7.39
C GLY A 66 -13.35 -10.02 7.63
N GLY A 67 -14.44 -10.45 6.98
CA GLY A 67 -14.96 -11.83 7.06
C GLY A 67 -14.30 -12.83 6.10
N LYS A 68 -13.37 -12.38 5.24
CA LYS A 68 -12.72 -13.23 4.22
C LYS A 68 -11.32 -13.66 4.66
N HIS A 69 -10.86 -14.78 4.13
CA HIS A 69 -9.52 -15.31 4.36
C HIS A 69 -8.95 -16.00 3.12
N TRP A 70 -7.61 -16.01 3.02
CA TRP A 70 -6.86 -16.65 1.94
C TRP A 70 -5.57 -17.25 2.49
N GLU A 71 -5.22 -18.46 2.06
CA GLU A 71 -3.87 -19.00 2.26
C GLU A 71 -2.90 -18.25 1.36
N LEU A 72 -1.75 -17.88 1.90
CA LEU A 72 -0.70 -17.18 1.15
C LEU A 72 0.12 -18.18 0.35
N THR A 73 0.44 -17.85 -0.90
CA THR A 73 1.37 -18.62 -1.72
C THR A 73 2.81 -18.12 -1.57
N ALA A 74 2.97 -16.81 -1.37
CA ALA A 74 4.24 -16.15 -1.08
C ALA A 74 4.03 -14.83 -0.34
N TRP A 75 5.11 -14.27 0.20
CA TRP A 75 5.13 -12.93 0.80
C TRP A 75 6.54 -12.35 0.77
N ALA A 76 6.65 -11.02 0.90
CA ALA A 76 7.90 -10.29 1.04
C ALA A 76 7.77 -9.18 2.10
N GLY A 77 8.84 -8.94 2.85
CA GLY A 77 8.87 -8.02 3.99
C GLY A 77 9.10 -8.74 5.34
N PRO A 78 8.81 -8.09 6.48
CA PRO A 78 8.24 -6.76 6.59
C PRO A 78 9.29 -5.68 6.33
N TRP A 79 8.88 -4.57 5.72
CA TRP A 79 9.70 -3.36 5.56
C TRP A 79 9.23 -2.29 6.55
N PRO A 80 10.00 -1.99 7.61
CA PRO A 80 9.69 -0.90 8.51
C PRO A 80 9.51 0.41 7.75
N MET A 81 8.51 1.18 8.16
CA MET A 81 8.27 2.53 7.65
C MET A 81 8.71 3.52 8.70
N ASP A 82 9.68 4.35 8.34
CA ASP A 82 10.12 5.49 9.16
C ASP A 82 9.35 6.77 8.79
N GLU A 83 8.24 6.68 8.06
CA GLU A 83 7.41 7.85 7.74
C GLU A 83 6.61 8.30 8.98
N LEU A 84 6.31 9.60 9.06
CA LEU A 84 5.45 10.18 10.09
C LEU A 84 5.94 10.02 11.54
N TRP A 85 7.19 9.63 11.80
CA TRP A 85 7.75 9.55 13.16
C TRP A 85 7.63 10.88 13.95
N TRP A 86 7.58 12.00 13.23
CA TRP A 86 7.44 13.35 13.77
C TRP A 86 5.99 13.77 14.04
N ALA A 87 5.01 12.99 13.58
CA ALA A 87 3.59 13.32 13.76
C ALA A 87 3.07 12.77 15.10
N SER A 88 2.33 13.61 15.83
CA SER A 88 1.67 13.23 17.07
C SER A 88 0.67 12.09 16.83
N GLY A 89 0.82 10.99 17.56
CA GLY A 89 -0.04 9.80 17.43
C GLY A 89 0.42 8.81 16.35
N SER A 90 1.59 9.01 15.75
CA SER A 90 2.20 8.02 14.88
C SER A 90 2.60 6.77 15.67
N ALA A 91 2.35 5.60 15.07
CA ALA A 91 2.78 4.31 15.59
C ALA A 91 3.75 3.68 14.59
N PRO A 92 4.72 2.87 15.06
CA PRO A 92 5.58 2.10 14.17
C PRO A 92 4.73 1.31 13.17
N ALA A 93 5.04 1.45 11.89
CA ALA A 93 4.35 0.78 10.82
C ALA A 93 5.35 -0.01 9.98
N ALA A 94 4.86 -1.03 9.29
CA ALA A 94 5.64 -1.75 8.30
C ALA A 94 4.74 -2.13 7.13
N ARG A 95 5.36 -2.26 5.95
CA ARG A 95 4.71 -2.79 4.76
C ARG A 95 5.06 -4.26 4.57
N VAL A 96 4.13 -4.98 3.97
CA VAL A 96 4.30 -6.37 3.54
C VAL A 96 3.59 -6.52 2.21
N GLN A 97 4.21 -7.28 1.31
CA GLN A 97 3.56 -7.74 0.09
C GLN A 97 3.18 -9.19 0.29
N VAL A 98 1.96 -9.55 -0.09
CA VAL A 98 1.46 -10.92 -0.04
C VAL A 98 0.97 -11.34 -1.41
N GLU A 99 1.20 -12.60 -1.74
CA GLU A 99 0.61 -13.25 -2.90
C GLU A 99 -0.55 -14.12 -2.42
N LEU A 100 -1.71 -13.88 -3.02
CA LEU A 100 -2.91 -14.67 -2.80
C LEU A 100 -3.05 -15.67 -3.94
N PRO A 101 -3.76 -16.79 -3.74
CA PRO A 101 -4.02 -17.73 -4.82
C PRO A 101 -4.78 -16.98 -5.92
N GLY A 102 -4.23 -16.97 -7.13
CA GLY A 102 -4.95 -16.44 -8.29
C GLY A 102 -6.23 -17.25 -8.53
N PRO A 103 -7.25 -16.69 -9.20
CA PRO A 103 -8.29 -17.54 -9.76
C PRO A 103 -7.61 -18.57 -10.67
N HIS A 104 -7.89 -19.85 -10.49
CA HIS A 104 -7.50 -20.86 -11.48
C HIS A 104 -8.08 -20.41 -12.83
N THR A 105 -7.23 -19.90 -13.71
CA THR A 105 -7.60 -19.53 -15.07
C THR A 105 -6.95 -20.56 -15.99
N LEU A 106 -7.79 -21.41 -16.58
CA LEU A 106 -7.59 -21.88 -17.95
C LEU A 106 -8.64 -21.16 -18.79
#